data_AF-S2KRK6-F1
#
_entry.id   AF-S2KRK6-F1
#
_cell.length_a   1.000
_cell.length_b   1.000
_cell.length_c   1.000
_cell.angle_alpha   90.00
_cell.angle_beta   90.00
_cell.angle_gamma   90.00
#
_symmetry.space_group_name_H-M   'P 1'
#
loop_
_entity.id
_entity.type
_entity.pdbx_description
1 polymer ?
#
loop_
_entity_poly.entity_id
_entity_poly.type
_entity_poly.pdbx_seq_one_letter_code
_entity_poly.pdbx_strand_id
1 'polypeptide(L)'
;MDQVAATPLRPLMKQLLKQGPIGTHPDTDIGTVDDAIYYPQLMTLLSPIEIDVQRYESLSANDKQTLLASVWETPREIPSGRDYVVTISTPLISRYKIGDTLTLAVQELEQTTSGTVTQLGTYSQLSYITHAPEPFEIGKRQLLPEQSAVRFLVKRKVVEESFNMGGTSVTSTARLRIALQARVDWELGEMVLPTPTLTQYEPYQEGQHDELPARTHRTVDNPISAFIRSLTGKDEDPDYWYIKEVQV
;
A
#
# COMPACT_ATOMS: atom_id res chain seq x y z
N MET A 1 8.98 -44.17 13.12
CA MET A 1 9.03 -43.48 11.81
C MET A 1 7.59 -43.26 11.39
N ASP A 2 6.99 -42.17 11.87
CA ASP A 2 5.62 -41.82 11.46
C ASP A 2 5.69 -40.98 10.20
N GLN A 3 5.07 -41.50 9.13
CA GLN A 3 4.84 -40.77 7.91
C GLN A 3 3.73 -39.74 8.15
N VAL A 4 4.08 -38.47 8.07
CA VAL A 4 3.12 -37.36 8.04
C VAL A 4 2.37 -37.45 6.71
N ALA A 5 1.14 -37.95 6.75
CA ALA A 5 0.25 -37.98 5.61
C ALA A 5 -0.06 -36.55 5.18
N ALA A 6 0.36 -36.18 3.96
CA ALA A 6 0.01 -34.92 3.35
C ALA A 6 -1.52 -34.84 3.19
N THR A 7 -2.14 -33.88 3.88
CA THR A 7 -3.55 -33.55 3.71
C THR A 7 -3.85 -33.31 2.23
N PRO A 8 -4.74 -34.09 1.58
CA PRO A 8 -5.02 -33.91 0.17
C PRO A 8 -5.67 -32.53 -0.05
N LEU A 9 -5.10 -31.77 -0.99
CA LEU A 9 -5.69 -30.51 -1.48
C LEU A 9 -7.14 -30.79 -1.89
N ARG A 10 -8.08 -30.03 -1.31
CA ARG A 10 -9.54 -30.20 -1.52
C ARG A 10 -9.86 -30.15 -3.03
N PRO A 11 -10.87 -30.89 -3.53
CA PRO A 11 -11.21 -30.99 -4.95
C PRO A 11 -11.37 -29.62 -5.65
N LEU A 12 -11.94 -28.63 -4.95
CA LEU A 12 -12.11 -27.26 -5.40
C LEU A 12 -10.76 -26.55 -5.69
N MET A 13 -9.76 -26.74 -4.83
CA MET A 13 -8.42 -26.16 -5.02
C MET A 13 -7.68 -26.82 -6.19
N LYS A 14 -7.89 -28.13 -6.42
CA LYS A 14 -7.38 -28.80 -7.62
C LYS A 14 -8.06 -28.28 -8.90
N GLN A 15 -9.32 -27.88 -8.83
CA GLN A 15 -10.06 -27.35 -9.99
C GLN A 15 -9.60 -25.93 -10.33
N LEU A 16 -9.42 -25.07 -9.31
CA LEU A 16 -8.89 -23.71 -9.47
C LEU A 16 -7.43 -23.69 -9.95
N LEU A 17 -6.57 -24.58 -9.42
CA LEU A 17 -5.18 -24.71 -9.87
C LEU A 17 -5.05 -25.26 -11.30
N LYS A 18 -6.00 -26.11 -11.73
CA LYS A 18 -6.03 -26.65 -13.11
C LYS A 18 -6.41 -25.60 -14.15
N GLN A 19 -7.00 -24.47 -13.75
CA GLN A 19 -7.47 -23.41 -14.65
C GLN A 19 -6.49 -22.24 -14.81
N GLY A 20 -5.27 -22.37 -14.26
CA GLY A 20 -4.26 -21.32 -14.31
C GLY A 20 -4.62 -20.11 -13.43
N PRO A 21 -3.66 -19.19 -13.19
CA PRO A 21 -3.87 -18.09 -12.24
C PRO A 21 -5.01 -17.13 -12.62
N ILE A 22 -5.51 -17.16 -13.86
CA ILE A 22 -6.50 -16.21 -14.40
C ILE A 22 -7.56 -16.88 -15.30
N GLY A 23 -7.83 -18.19 -15.14
CA GLY A 23 -9.06 -18.82 -15.63
C GLY A 23 -9.48 -18.53 -17.08
N THR A 24 -8.61 -18.68 -18.08
CA THR A 24 -8.97 -18.45 -19.50
C THR A 24 -9.54 -19.69 -20.20
N HIS A 25 -10.30 -20.54 -19.50
CA HIS A 25 -10.80 -21.80 -20.06
C HIS A 25 -12.24 -21.64 -20.59
N PRO A 26 -12.55 -22.10 -21.81
CA PRO A 26 -13.83 -21.85 -22.49
C PRO A 26 -14.95 -22.79 -22.01
N ASP A 27 -14.96 -23.17 -20.73
CA ASP A 27 -15.97 -24.09 -20.20
C ASP A 27 -17.07 -23.30 -19.47
N THR A 28 -18.30 -23.43 -19.99
CA THR A 28 -19.44 -22.53 -19.74
C THR A 28 -20.20 -22.86 -18.44
N ASP A 29 -19.65 -23.74 -17.59
CA ASP A 29 -20.28 -24.24 -16.37
C ASP A 29 -19.81 -23.52 -15.09
N ILE A 30 -19.19 -22.34 -15.23
CA ILE A 30 -18.61 -21.58 -14.12
C ILE A 30 -19.56 -20.44 -13.76
N GLY A 31 -20.28 -20.57 -12.64
CA GLY A 31 -21.18 -19.50 -12.21
C GLY A 31 -22.03 -19.88 -11.02
N THR A 32 -21.41 -20.23 -9.89
CA THR A 32 -22.12 -20.10 -8.61
C THR A 32 -21.83 -18.70 -8.03
N VAL A 33 -22.82 -18.13 -7.32
CA VAL A 33 -22.66 -16.82 -6.64
C VAL A 33 -21.45 -16.82 -5.71
N ASP A 34 -21.09 -17.98 -5.16
CA ASP A 34 -19.92 -18.17 -4.30
C ASP A 34 -18.59 -17.94 -5.02
N ASP A 35 -18.50 -18.25 -6.33
CA ASP A 35 -17.26 -18.07 -7.10
C ASP A 35 -16.94 -16.58 -7.31
N ALA A 36 -17.98 -15.77 -7.59
CA ALA A 36 -17.88 -14.32 -7.73
C ALA A 36 -17.40 -13.63 -6.43
N ILE A 37 -17.61 -14.28 -5.29
CA ILE A 37 -17.32 -13.77 -3.95
C ILE A 37 -15.94 -14.24 -3.47
N TYR A 38 -15.65 -15.53 -3.65
CA TYR A 38 -14.46 -16.16 -3.10
C TYR A 38 -13.21 -15.89 -3.94
N TYR A 39 -13.37 -15.77 -5.26
CA TYR A 39 -12.24 -15.55 -6.15
C TYR A 39 -11.49 -14.22 -5.89
N PRO A 40 -12.15 -13.06 -5.69
CA PRO A 40 -11.44 -11.83 -5.36
C PRO A 40 -10.67 -11.88 -4.02
N GLN A 41 -11.21 -12.58 -3.01
CA GLN A 41 -10.51 -12.81 -1.74
C GLN A 41 -9.26 -13.66 -1.94
N LEU A 42 -9.36 -14.74 -2.72
CA LEU A 42 -8.20 -15.55 -3.09
C LEU A 42 -7.16 -14.75 -3.87
N MET A 43 -7.60 -13.94 -4.85
CA MET A 43 -6.69 -13.11 -5.63
C MET A 43 -5.95 -12.11 -4.76
N THR A 44 -6.63 -11.53 -3.77
CA THR A 44 -6.01 -10.64 -2.78
C THR A 44 -4.93 -11.39 -1.99
N LEU A 45 -5.21 -12.61 -1.52
CA LEU A 45 -4.24 -13.42 -0.77
C LEU A 45 -3.06 -13.91 -1.62
N LEU A 46 -3.28 -14.18 -2.90
CA LEU A 46 -2.28 -14.71 -3.83
C LEU A 46 -1.48 -13.63 -4.56
N SER A 47 -1.90 -12.37 -4.44
CA SER A 47 -1.29 -11.22 -5.12
C SER A 47 -0.80 -10.20 -4.10
N PRO A 48 0.24 -10.55 -3.30
CA PRO A 48 0.77 -9.62 -2.32
C PRO A 48 1.18 -8.31 -2.98
N ILE A 49 0.85 -7.21 -2.31
CA ILE A 49 1.26 -5.86 -2.70
C ILE A 49 2.48 -5.51 -1.85
N GLU A 50 3.59 -5.24 -2.52
CA GLU A 50 4.80 -4.75 -1.88
C GLU A 50 5.03 -3.30 -2.28
N ILE A 51 5.26 -2.46 -1.27
CA ILE A 51 5.53 -1.04 -1.46
C ILE A 51 6.89 -0.73 -0.85
N ASP A 52 7.81 -0.30 -1.69
CA ASP A 52 9.14 0.18 -1.32
C ASP A 52 9.22 1.70 -1.51
N VAL A 53 9.83 2.38 -0.55
CA VAL A 53 9.98 3.83 -0.55
C VAL A 53 11.43 4.15 -0.19
N GLN A 54 12.09 4.86 -1.10
CA GLN A 54 13.46 5.29 -0.92
C GLN A 54 13.64 6.74 -1.38
N ARG A 55 14.72 7.37 -0.91
CA ARG A 55 15.07 8.73 -1.36
C ARG A 55 15.65 8.67 -2.76
N TYR A 56 15.38 9.68 -3.57
CA TYR A 56 15.92 9.79 -4.92
C TYR A 56 17.45 9.77 -4.92
N GLU A 57 18.11 10.36 -3.90
CA GLU A 57 19.56 10.31 -3.76
C GLU A 57 20.12 8.89 -3.59
N SER A 58 19.35 7.96 -3.01
CA SER A 58 19.74 6.58 -2.74
C SER A 58 19.73 5.69 -4.00
N LEU A 59 19.07 6.13 -5.08
CA LEU A 59 19.05 5.38 -6.33
C LEU A 59 20.44 5.32 -6.99
N SER A 60 20.69 4.21 -7.69
CA SER A 60 21.86 4.06 -8.55
C SER A 60 21.84 5.10 -9.68
N ALA A 61 23.01 5.45 -10.23
CA ALA A 61 23.09 6.42 -11.32
C ALA A 61 22.28 5.99 -12.56
N ASN A 62 22.26 4.69 -12.85
CA ASN A 62 21.48 4.11 -13.94
C ASN A 62 19.97 4.18 -13.68
N ASP A 63 19.53 3.87 -12.45
CA ASP A 63 18.12 3.99 -12.06
C ASP A 63 17.64 5.44 -12.15
N LYS A 64 18.45 6.39 -11.68
CA LYS A 64 18.15 7.83 -11.80
C LYS A 64 17.96 8.22 -13.25
N GLN A 65 18.88 7.82 -14.14
CA GLN A 65 18.82 8.17 -15.55
C GLN A 65 17.58 7.57 -16.24
N THR A 66 17.28 6.30 -15.99
CA THR A 66 16.11 5.62 -16.57
C THR A 66 14.79 6.16 -16.03
N LEU A 67 14.72 6.47 -14.74
CA LEU A 67 13.56 7.11 -14.12
C LEU A 67 13.33 8.50 -14.69
N LEU A 68 14.38 9.33 -14.79
CA LEU A 68 14.31 10.66 -15.40
C LEU A 68 13.80 10.60 -16.84
N ALA A 69 14.33 9.69 -17.65
CA ALA A 69 13.91 9.51 -19.04
C ALA A 69 12.44 9.06 -19.17
N SER A 70 11.94 8.29 -18.19
CA SER A 70 10.56 7.78 -18.19
C SER A 70 9.55 8.81 -17.65
N VAL A 71 9.99 9.65 -16.71
CA VAL A 71 9.11 10.56 -15.97
C VAL A 71 9.15 12.00 -16.52
N TRP A 72 10.20 12.40 -17.26
CA TRP A 72 10.31 13.75 -17.83
C TRP A 72 10.47 13.77 -19.34
N GLU A 73 9.65 14.60 -20.00
CA GLU A 73 9.83 15.01 -21.40
C GLU A 73 10.53 16.38 -21.51
N THR A 74 10.66 17.14 -20.42
CA THR A 74 11.27 18.48 -20.44
C THR A 74 12.23 18.70 -19.25
N PRO A 75 13.47 19.19 -19.44
CA PRO A 75 14.52 19.19 -18.41
C PRO A 75 14.38 20.27 -17.31
N ARG A 76 13.23 20.92 -17.16
CA ARG A 76 13.14 22.17 -16.38
C ARG A 76 13.03 21.98 -14.86
N GLU A 77 12.72 20.78 -14.38
CA GLU A 77 12.67 20.49 -12.96
C GLU A 77 13.47 19.23 -12.64
N ILE A 78 14.67 19.44 -12.11
CA ILE A 78 15.53 18.34 -11.65
C ILE A 78 15.02 17.93 -10.26
N PRO A 79 14.74 16.63 -10.03
CA PRO A 79 14.36 16.14 -8.71
C PRO A 79 15.44 16.41 -7.67
N SER A 80 15.00 16.79 -6.48
CA SER A 80 15.85 16.95 -5.31
C SER A 80 16.32 15.58 -4.83
N GLY A 81 17.52 15.50 -4.24
CA GLY A 81 17.99 14.28 -3.59
C GLY A 81 17.06 13.78 -2.47
N ARG A 82 16.28 14.70 -1.89
CA ARG A 82 15.32 14.42 -0.80
C ARG A 82 13.92 14.01 -1.29
N ASP A 83 13.68 14.00 -2.59
CA ASP A 83 12.42 13.53 -3.16
C ASP A 83 12.26 12.02 -2.97
N TYR A 84 11.02 11.54 -3.02
CA TYR A 84 10.70 10.15 -2.75
C TYR A 84 10.50 9.36 -4.04
N VAL A 85 11.08 8.17 -4.09
CA VAL A 85 10.86 7.18 -5.14
C VAL A 85 10.04 6.08 -4.53
N VAL A 86 8.80 5.93 -5.01
CA VAL A 86 7.90 4.88 -4.56
C VAL A 86 7.84 3.81 -5.64
N THR A 87 8.09 2.57 -5.25
CA THR A 87 7.98 1.39 -6.12
C THR A 87 6.89 0.48 -5.58
N ILE A 88 5.90 0.18 -6.41
CA ILE A 88 4.80 -0.75 -6.08
C ILE A 88 5.00 -2.00 -6.92
N SER A 89 5.11 -3.15 -6.26
CA SER A 89 5.24 -4.46 -6.88
C SER A 89 4.04 -5.33 -6.52
N THR A 90 3.48 -6.00 -7.52
CA THR A 90 2.41 -6.98 -7.33
C THR A 90 2.27 -7.86 -8.56
N PRO A 91 1.97 -9.17 -8.41
CA PRO A 91 1.79 -10.07 -9.55
C PRO A 91 0.73 -9.60 -10.56
N LEU A 92 -0.24 -8.79 -10.12
CA LEU A 92 -1.33 -8.28 -10.95
C LEU A 92 -1.06 -6.90 -11.56
N ILE A 93 0.15 -6.33 -11.39
CA ILE A 93 0.45 -4.95 -11.82
C ILE A 93 0.18 -4.72 -13.31
N SER A 94 0.36 -5.76 -14.14
CA SER A 94 0.17 -5.71 -15.59
C SER A 94 -1.29 -5.58 -16.01
N ARG A 95 -2.22 -5.93 -15.12
CA ARG A 95 -3.66 -5.76 -15.29
C ARG A 95 -4.13 -4.37 -14.86
N TYR A 96 -3.33 -3.67 -14.07
CA TYR A 96 -3.68 -2.37 -13.51
C TYR A 96 -3.34 -1.23 -14.48
N LYS A 97 -4.34 -0.42 -14.82
CA LYS A 97 -4.14 0.89 -15.45
C LYS A 97 -4.27 1.98 -14.38
N ILE A 98 -3.13 2.42 -13.81
CA ILE A 98 -3.12 3.58 -12.87
C ILE A 98 -3.84 4.77 -13.48
N GLY A 99 -4.83 5.30 -12.76
CA GLY A 99 -5.72 6.39 -13.17
C GLY A 99 -7.11 5.93 -13.62
N ASP A 100 -7.23 4.74 -14.22
CA ASP A 100 -8.52 4.19 -14.69
C ASP A 100 -9.00 3.05 -13.78
N THR A 101 -8.17 2.02 -13.64
CA THR A 101 -8.46 0.78 -12.90
C THR A 101 -7.60 0.63 -11.66
N LEU A 102 -6.68 1.55 -11.40
CA LEU A 102 -5.91 1.58 -10.16
C LEU A 102 -5.94 2.99 -9.61
N THR A 103 -6.65 3.13 -8.49
CA THR A 103 -6.68 4.31 -7.65
C THR A 103 -5.51 4.23 -6.69
N LEU A 104 -4.59 5.18 -6.82
CA LEU A 104 -3.39 5.25 -6.00
C LEU A 104 -3.29 6.65 -5.41
N ALA A 105 -3.26 6.71 -4.08
CA ALA A 105 -3.05 7.94 -3.34
C ALA A 105 -1.75 7.84 -2.55
N VAL A 106 -0.86 8.81 -2.75
CA VAL A 106 0.34 8.95 -1.92
C VAL A 106 0.24 10.27 -1.18
N GLN A 107 0.44 10.24 0.12
CA GLN A 107 0.24 11.40 0.99
C GLN A 107 1.44 11.52 1.93
N GLU A 108 2.01 12.72 2.04
CA GLU A 108 3.09 12.99 3.00
C GLU A 108 2.52 13.51 4.30
N LEU A 109 2.53 12.68 5.33
CA LEU A 109 2.12 13.03 6.67
C LEU A 109 3.28 13.65 7.44
N GLU A 110 2.99 14.68 8.22
CA GLU A 110 3.92 15.23 9.20
C GLU A 110 3.63 14.58 10.55
N GLN A 111 4.65 13.96 11.13
CA GLN A 111 4.59 13.37 12.45
C GLN A 111 5.49 14.13 13.42
N THR A 112 4.91 14.60 14.51
CA THR A 112 5.67 15.17 15.61
C THR A 112 5.87 14.12 16.70
N THR A 113 7.11 13.95 17.13
CA THR A 113 7.51 13.11 18.24
C THR A 113 8.09 13.99 19.34
N SER A 114 7.47 13.97 20.52
CA SER A 114 7.95 14.65 21.72
C SER A 114 8.48 13.63 22.72
N GLY A 115 9.69 13.85 23.21
CA GLY A 115 10.33 13.07 24.26
C GLY A 115 10.61 13.94 25.48
N THR A 116 10.18 13.51 26.66
CA THR A 116 10.45 14.20 27.93
C THR A 116 11.13 13.24 28.91
N VAL A 117 12.25 13.64 29.49
CA VAL A 117 12.85 12.93 30.63
C VAL A 117 12.18 13.45 31.90
N THR A 118 11.40 12.59 32.56
CA THR A 118 10.82 12.90 33.87
C THR A 118 11.93 13.06 34.91
N GLN A 119 11.65 13.79 36.00
CA GLN A 119 12.62 14.01 37.09
C GLN A 119 13.12 12.70 37.74
N LEU A 120 12.39 11.60 37.55
CA LEU A 120 12.75 10.25 38.03
C LEU A 120 13.60 9.45 37.02
N GLY A 121 14.03 10.07 35.92
CA GLY A 121 14.83 9.44 34.86
C GLY A 121 14.03 8.58 33.87
N THR A 122 12.70 8.53 33.98
CA THR A 122 11.85 7.83 33.01
C THR A 122 11.69 8.68 31.75
N TYR A 123 12.01 8.10 30.59
CA TYR A 123 11.80 8.71 29.28
C TYR A 123 10.37 8.43 28.80
N SER A 124 9.60 9.47 28.58
CA SER A 124 8.25 9.39 28.00
C SER A 124 8.30 9.95 26.58
N GLN A 125 7.82 9.17 25.60
CA GLN A 125 7.75 9.57 24.19
C GLN A 125 6.30 9.53 23.71
N LEU A 126 5.88 10.58 23.01
CA LEU A 126 4.57 10.69 22.37
C LEU A 126 4.75 11.06 20.90
N SER A 127 4.16 10.28 20.01
CA SER A 127 4.15 10.54 18.57
C SER A 127 2.72 10.72 18.06
N TYR A 128 2.50 11.73 17.22
CA TYR A 128 1.18 12.03 16.64
C TYR A 128 1.32 12.73 15.28
N ILE A 129 0.33 12.53 14.41
CA ILE A 129 0.26 13.19 13.11
C ILE A 129 -0.20 14.64 13.30
N THR A 130 0.68 15.60 13.00
CA THR A 130 0.43 17.05 13.09
C THR A 130 -0.16 17.62 11.82
N HIS A 131 0.18 17.08 10.66
CA HIS A 131 -0.33 17.58 9.39
C HIS A 131 -0.56 16.43 8.40
N ALA A 132 -1.67 16.51 7.68
CA ALA A 132 -2.09 15.51 6.68
C ALA A 132 -2.59 16.27 5.43
N PRO A 133 -1.67 16.73 4.56
CA PRO A 133 -2.00 17.48 3.35
C PRO A 133 -2.71 16.58 2.32
N GLU A 134 -3.28 17.16 1.27
CA GLU A 134 -3.88 16.37 0.18
C GLU A 134 -2.86 15.42 -0.48
N PRO A 135 -3.30 14.24 -0.96
CA PRO A 135 -2.45 13.33 -1.70
C PRO A 135 -1.76 14.00 -2.90
N PHE A 136 -0.57 13.52 -3.24
CA PHE A 136 0.15 13.95 -4.42
C PHE A 136 -0.57 13.52 -5.70
N GLU A 137 -0.59 14.42 -6.67
CA GLU A 137 -0.90 14.08 -8.04
C GLU A 137 0.21 13.20 -8.60
N ILE A 138 -0.13 11.95 -8.91
CA ILE A 138 0.81 11.00 -9.50
C ILE A 138 0.89 11.29 -10.99
N GLY A 139 2.02 11.87 -11.39
CA GLY A 139 2.29 12.18 -12.79
C GLY A 139 2.75 10.97 -13.58
N LYS A 140 3.89 11.11 -14.26
CA LYS A 140 4.48 10.04 -15.09
C LYS A 140 5.12 8.95 -14.24
N ARG A 141 5.20 7.75 -14.81
CA ARG A 141 5.63 6.51 -14.15
C ARG A 141 6.64 5.75 -15.01
N GLN A 142 7.55 5.05 -14.36
CA GLN A 142 8.44 4.07 -14.97
C GLN A 142 7.85 2.68 -14.76
N LEU A 143 7.63 1.95 -15.85
CA LEU A 143 7.25 0.54 -15.79
C LEU A 143 8.51 -0.30 -15.59
N LEU A 144 8.44 -1.29 -14.69
CA LEU A 144 9.51 -2.27 -14.43
C LEU A 144 8.94 -3.69 -14.63
N PRO A 145 8.72 -4.13 -15.89
CA PRO A 145 8.04 -5.39 -16.18
C PRO A 145 8.74 -6.61 -15.58
N GLU A 146 10.08 -6.64 -15.62
CA GLU A 146 10.90 -7.73 -15.07
C GLU A 146 10.72 -7.93 -13.56
N GLN A 147 10.25 -6.90 -12.86
CA GLN A 147 10.02 -6.92 -11.41
C GLN A 147 8.53 -6.95 -11.07
N SER A 148 7.64 -7.03 -12.08
CA SER A 148 6.19 -6.82 -11.88
C SER A 148 5.91 -5.58 -11.02
N ALA A 149 6.60 -4.48 -11.34
CA ALA A 149 6.54 -3.26 -10.56
C ALA A 149 6.33 -2.00 -11.39
N VAL A 150 5.81 -0.97 -10.74
CA VAL A 150 5.75 0.40 -11.26
C VAL A 150 6.43 1.32 -10.26
N ARG A 151 7.25 2.22 -10.78
CA ARG A 151 8.00 3.20 -10.01
C ARG A 151 7.57 4.61 -10.41
N PHE A 152 7.43 5.49 -9.45
CA PHE A 152 7.12 6.90 -9.69
C PHE A 152 7.86 7.79 -8.69
N LEU A 153 8.01 9.06 -9.06
CA LEU A 153 8.66 10.05 -8.22
C LEU A 153 7.60 10.97 -7.59
N VAL A 154 7.77 11.21 -6.30
CA VAL A 154 6.95 12.13 -5.51
C VAL A 154 7.84 13.23 -4.96
N LYS A 155 7.51 14.48 -5.27
CA LYS A 155 8.23 15.64 -4.74
C LYS A 155 7.89 15.87 -3.28
N ARG A 156 8.93 15.99 -2.46
CA ARG A 156 8.79 16.21 -1.03
C ARG A 156 8.22 17.62 -0.75
N LYS A 157 7.28 17.74 0.19
CA LYS A 157 6.69 19.01 0.64
C LYS A 157 6.99 19.33 2.11
N VAL A 158 7.13 18.33 2.99
CA VAL A 158 7.33 18.56 4.44
C VAL A 158 8.80 18.85 4.76
N VAL A 159 9.05 19.86 5.60
CA VAL A 159 10.39 20.17 6.12
C VAL A 159 10.58 19.47 7.47
N GLU A 160 11.63 18.65 7.58
CA GLU A 160 12.01 18.02 8.86
C GLU A 160 12.65 19.04 9.78
N GLU A 161 12.20 19.07 11.04
CA GLU A 161 12.73 19.96 12.07
C GLU A 161 12.96 19.21 13.38
N SER A 162 13.98 19.61 14.13
CA SER A 162 14.19 19.09 15.48
C SER A 162 14.64 20.21 16.39
N PHE A 163 14.08 20.26 17.60
CA PHE A 163 14.48 21.22 18.61
C PHE A 163 14.54 20.56 19.98
N ASN A 164 15.49 21.02 20.80
CA ASN A 164 15.68 20.57 22.17
C ASN A 164 15.49 21.77 23.10
N MET A 165 14.61 21.65 24.08
CA MET A 165 14.37 22.70 25.08
C MET A 165 14.12 22.08 26.45
N GLY A 166 14.99 22.40 27.42
CA GLY A 166 14.75 22.12 28.84
C GLY A 166 14.43 20.64 29.16
N GLY A 167 15.21 19.69 28.65
CA GLY A 167 14.99 18.25 28.87
C GLY A 167 13.88 17.62 28.02
N THR A 168 13.26 18.41 27.14
CA THR A 168 12.30 17.97 26.14
C THR A 168 12.94 18.02 24.75
N SER A 169 12.83 16.94 23.99
CA SER A 169 13.17 16.88 22.57
C SER A 169 11.90 16.82 21.75
N VAL A 170 11.78 17.64 20.71
CA VAL A 170 10.67 17.56 19.76
C VAL A 170 11.26 17.42 18.36
N THR A 171 10.83 16.39 17.65
CA THR A 171 11.25 16.09 16.29
C THR A 171 10.02 16.01 15.39
N SER A 172 9.98 16.79 14.32
CA SER A 172 9.04 16.66 13.23
C SER A 172 9.68 15.85 12.09
N THR A 173 9.05 14.73 11.74
CA THR A 173 9.50 13.79 10.69
C THR A 173 8.42 13.59 9.65
N ALA A 174 8.83 13.40 8.39
CA ALA A 174 7.91 13.02 7.32
C ALA A 174 7.62 11.51 7.33
N ARG A 175 6.38 11.15 7.02
CA ARG A 175 5.94 9.76 6.83
C ARG A 175 5.09 9.69 5.57
N LEU A 176 5.39 8.78 4.66
CA LEU A 176 4.58 8.58 3.46
C LEU A 176 3.49 7.56 3.72
N ARG A 177 2.24 7.95 3.48
CA ARG A 177 1.07 7.08 3.48
C ARG A 177 0.69 6.78 2.03
N ILE A 178 0.68 5.52 1.66
CA ILE A 178 0.36 5.05 0.31
C ILE A 178 -0.87 4.16 0.41
N ALA A 179 -1.94 4.52 -0.29
CA ALA A 179 -3.19 3.78 -0.33
C ALA A 179 -3.48 3.34 -1.78
N LEU A 180 -3.87 2.08 -1.94
CA LEU A 180 -4.07 1.44 -3.24
C LEU A 180 -5.40 0.68 -3.27
N GLN A 181 -6.17 0.90 -4.34
CA GLN A 181 -7.36 0.13 -4.70
C GLN A 181 -7.36 -0.09 -6.21
N ALA A 182 -7.61 -1.32 -6.65
CA ALA A 182 -7.66 -1.70 -8.06
C ALA A 182 -9.03 -2.26 -8.43
N ARG A 183 -9.53 -1.94 -9.62
CA ARG A 183 -10.68 -2.55 -10.27
C ARG A 183 -10.18 -3.40 -11.44
N VAL A 184 -10.53 -4.67 -11.50
CA VAL A 184 -10.00 -5.62 -12.49
C VAL A 184 -11.16 -6.35 -13.16
N ASP A 185 -11.19 -6.30 -14.48
CA ASP A 185 -12.14 -7.08 -15.28
C ASP A 185 -11.77 -8.57 -15.25
N TRP A 186 -12.77 -9.43 -15.08
CA TRP A 186 -12.65 -10.89 -15.12
C TRP A 186 -13.94 -11.52 -15.67
N GLU A 187 -13.97 -12.85 -15.81
CA GLU A 187 -15.04 -13.58 -16.52
C GLU A 187 -16.46 -13.34 -15.94
N LEU A 188 -16.57 -13.04 -14.64
CA LEU A 188 -17.85 -12.82 -13.97
C LEU A 188 -18.18 -11.33 -13.75
N GLY A 189 -17.36 -10.39 -14.27
CA GLY A 189 -17.60 -8.95 -14.17
C GLY A 189 -16.36 -8.16 -13.76
N GLU A 190 -16.54 -7.12 -12.95
CA GLU A 190 -15.43 -6.35 -12.34
C GLU A 190 -15.21 -6.84 -10.90
N MET A 191 -13.95 -6.98 -10.49
CA MET A 191 -13.58 -7.24 -9.09
C MET A 191 -12.75 -6.10 -8.52
N VAL A 192 -12.92 -5.81 -7.22
CA VAL A 192 -12.17 -4.77 -6.51
C VAL A 192 -11.14 -5.39 -5.57
N LEU A 193 -9.88 -4.96 -5.69
CA LEU A 193 -8.73 -5.46 -4.93
C LEU A 193 -8.08 -4.32 -4.12
N PRO A 194 -7.66 -4.57 -2.87
CA PRO A 194 -7.84 -5.83 -2.13
C PRO A 194 -9.33 -6.07 -1.80
N THR A 195 -9.72 -7.33 -1.68
CA THR A 195 -11.03 -7.75 -1.16
C THR A 195 -10.84 -8.24 0.27
N PRO A 196 -11.61 -7.72 1.25
CA PRO A 196 -11.45 -8.11 2.65
C PRO A 196 -11.81 -9.59 2.85
N THR A 197 -11.02 -10.28 3.67
CA THR A 197 -11.18 -11.71 3.95
C THR A 197 -12.16 -11.92 5.11
N LEU A 198 -13.45 -11.62 4.89
CA LEU A 198 -14.49 -11.68 5.93
C LEU A 198 -15.22 -13.03 5.93
N THR A 199 -15.57 -13.50 7.14
CA THR A 199 -16.37 -14.72 7.34
C THR A 199 -17.85 -14.52 7.01
N GLN A 200 -18.33 -13.27 7.12
CA GLN A 200 -19.63 -12.83 6.63
C GLN A 200 -19.38 -11.80 5.54
N TYR A 201 -19.92 -12.06 4.36
CA TYR A 201 -19.66 -11.30 3.15
C TYR A 201 -20.29 -9.91 3.22
N GLU A 202 -19.49 -8.90 2.89
CA GLU A 202 -19.96 -7.56 2.51
C GLU A 202 -19.57 -7.33 1.05
N PRO A 203 -20.49 -6.97 0.15
CA PRO A 203 -20.17 -6.62 -1.24
C PRO A 203 -19.54 -5.23 -1.34
N TYR A 204 -18.77 -5.01 -2.41
CA TYR A 204 -18.29 -3.66 -2.73
C TYR A 204 -19.46 -2.73 -3.06
N GLN A 205 -19.48 -1.52 -2.48
CA GLN A 205 -20.48 -0.49 -2.73
C GLN A 205 -19.78 0.81 -3.12
N GLU A 206 -20.07 1.30 -4.32
CA GLU A 206 -19.60 2.61 -4.79
C GLU A 206 -20.22 3.73 -3.93
N GLY A 207 -19.46 4.79 -3.67
CA GLY A 207 -19.77 5.83 -2.70
C GLY A 207 -19.49 5.48 -1.22
N GLN A 208 -19.34 4.19 -0.88
CA GLN A 208 -18.97 3.76 0.48
C GLN A 208 -17.51 3.29 0.56
N HIS A 209 -17.04 2.56 -0.44
CA HIS A 209 -15.72 1.91 -0.45
C HIS A 209 -14.74 2.55 -1.45
N ASP A 210 -15.19 3.49 -2.27
CA ASP A 210 -14.39 4.21 -3.27
C ASP A 210 -13.69 5.46 -2.71
N GLU A 211 -14.20 6.02 -1.62
CA GLU A 211 -13.59 7.18 -1.00
C GLU A 211 -12.27 6.82 -0.34
N LEU A 212 -11.22 7.60 -0.66
CA LEU A 212 -9.92 7.44 -0.03
C LEU A 212 -10.06 7.61 1.49
N PRO A 213 -9.65 6.61 2.28
CA PRO A 213 -9.68 6.68 3.73
C PRO A 213 -9.03 7.95 4.29
N ALA A 214 -9.82 8.80 4.96
CA ALA A 214 -9.30 10.02 5.55
C ALA A 214 -8.40 9.71 6.76
N ARG A 215 -7.21 10.34 6.81
CA ARG A 215 -6.43 10.50 8.04
C ARG A 215 -6.70 11.89 8.60
N THR A 216 -7.31 11.97 9.77
CA THR A 216 -7.63 13.25 10.43
C THR A 216 -6.47 13.76 11.30
N HIS A 217 -6.39 15.09 11.38
CA HIS A 217 -5.47 15.86 12.23
C HIS A 217 -5.56 15.40 13.71
N ARG A 218 -4.41 15.17 14.37
CA ARG A 218 -4.29 14.68 15.76
C ARG A 218 -4.68 13.23 16.02
N THR A 219 -4.49 12.33 15.06
CA THR A 219 -4.49 10.91 15.42
C THR A 219 -3.21 10.59 16.19
N VAL A 220 -3.35 10.15 17.44
CA VAL A 220 -2.23 9.68 18.26
C VAL A 220 -1.76 8.36 17.67
N ASP A 221 -0.47 8.25 17.38
CA ASP A 221 0.15 6.99 17.02
C ASP A 221 0.22 6.17 18.31
N ASN A 222 -0.85 5.43 18.61
CA ASN A 222 -0.93 4.65 19.82
C ASN A 222 -0.04 3.40 19.64
N PRO A 223 1.04 3.22 20.42
CA PRO A 223 1.89 2.03 20.31
C PRO A 223 1.10 0.74 20.62
N ILE A 224 -0.01 0.83 21.36
CA ILE A 224 -0.91 -0.29 21.64
C ILE A 224 -1.71 -0.69 20.39
N SER A 225 -2.14 0.25 19.54
CA SER A 225 -2.84 -0.11 18.30
C SER A 225 -1.88 -0.71 17.26
N ALA A 226 -0.60 -0.31 17.24
CA ALA A 226 0.44 -1.01 16.47
C ALA A 226 0.71 -2.44 16.98
N PHE A 227 0.71 -2.64 18.30
CA PHE A 227 0.85 -3.96 18.93
C PHE A 227 -0.38 -4.86 18.71
N ILE A 228 -1.59 -4.31 18.79
CA ILE A 228 -2.81 -5.07 18.47
C ILE A 228 -2.86 -5.40 16.97
N ARG A 229 -2.42 -4.51 16.08
CA ARG A 229 -2.25 -4.81 14.64
C ARG A 229 -1.31 -5.99 14.41
N SER A 230 -0.15 -6.03 15.07
CA SER A 230 0.81 -7.14 14.91
C SER A 230 0.32 -8.47 15.48
N LEU A 231 -0.59 -8.45 16.46
CA LEU A 231 -1.18 -9.64 17.06
C LEU A 231 -2.43 -10.15 16.35
N THR A 232 -3.26 -9.26 15.81
CA THR A 232 -4.58 -9.61 15.26
C THR A 232 -4.60 -9.71 13.74
N GLY A 233 -3.60 -9.16 13.04
CA GLY A 233 -3.55 -9.14 11.58
C GLY A 233 -4.72 -8.39 10.91
N LYS A 234 -5.61 -7.77 11.70
CA LYS A 234 -6.64 -6.87 11.23
C LYS A 234 -6.01 -5.49 11.13
N ASP A 235 -5.70 -5.07 9.91
CA ASP A 235 -5.58 -3.66 9.66
C ASP A 235 -6.94 -3.01 9.95
N GLU A 236 -6.94 -1.91 10.72
CA GLU A 236 -8.07 -0.97 10.77
C GLU A 236 -8.15 -0.14 9.48
N ASP A 237 -7.48 -0.58 8.42
CA ASP A 237 -7.59 0.00 7.09
C ASP A 237 -9.02 -0.21 6.61
N PRO A 238 -9.64 0.81 6.02
CA PRO A 238 -10.98 0.66 5.49
C PRO A 238 -11.05 -0.46 4.48
N ASP A 239 -12.19 -1.15 4.51
CA ASP A 239 -12.47 -2.24 3.61
C ASP A 239 -12.17 -1.83 2.16
N TYR A 240 -11.56 -2.74 1.41
CA TYR A 240 -11.16 -2.56 0.01
C TYR A 240 -9.99 -1.61 -0.28
N TRP A 241 -9.22 -1.23 0.74
CA TRP A 241 -7.98 -0.48 0.56
C TRP A 241 -6.77 -1.23 1.11
N TYR A 242 -5.67 -1.20 0.35
CA TYR A 242 -4.36 -1.56 0.88
C TYR A 242 -3.65 -0.27 1.29
N ILE A 243 -3.34 -0.09 2.57
CA ILE A 243 -2.66 1.12 3.05
C ILE A 243 -1.33 0.74 3.68
N LYS A 244 -0.27 1.47 3.32
CA LYS A 244 1.03 1.35 3.95
C LYS A 244 1.55 2.72 4.33
N GLU A 245 1.89 2.88 5.60
CA GLU A 245 2.62 4.04 6.09
C GLU A 245 4.10 3.69 6.27
N VAL A 246 5.00 4.48 5.68
CA VAL A 246 6.45 4.27 5.68
C VAL A 246 7.15 5.53 6.17
N GLN A 247 8.05 5.37 7.15
CA GLN A 247 8.93 6.44 7.60
C GLN A 247 10.14 6.55 6.65
N VAL A 248 10.53 7.78 6.27
CA VAL A 248 11.51 8.04 5.20
C VAL A 248 12.57 9.07 5.60
#